data_AF-A0A4U1FBU0-F1
#
_entry.id   AF-A0A4U1FBU0-F1
#
_cell.length_a   1.000
_cell.length_b   1.000
_cell.length_c   1.000
_cell.angle_alpha   90.00
_cell.angle_beta   90.00
_cell.angle_gamma   90.00
#
_symmetry.space_group_name_H-M   'P 1'
#
loop_
_entity.id
_entity.type
_entity.pdbx_description
1 polymer ?
#
loop_
_entity_poly.entity_id
_entity_poly.type
_entity_poly.pdbx_seq_one_letter_code
_entity_poly.pdbx_strand_id
1 'polypeptide(L)' 'ATGVRINPVEVNPDFVAPTIPKVEWVVLLEAANTLHLVEVNVLEGTLQCPESGRLFPISCGIPNMLLSDEETET' A
#
# COMPACT_ATOMS: atom_id res chain seq x y z
N ALA A 1 24.86 4.57 -2.90
CA ALA A 1 23.97 3.76 -3.74
C ALA A 1 24.62 3.52 -5.10
N THR A 2 24.74 2.26 -5.51
CA THR A 2 25.12 1.81 -6.87
C THR A 2 23.92 2.08 -7.80
N GLY A 3 24.16 2.50 -9.06
CA GLY A 3 23.12 3.10 -9.93
C GLY A 3 21.78 2.36 -10.01
N VAL A 4 20.68 3.11 -9.85
CA VAL A 4 19.30 2.63 -9.93
C VAL A 4 18.79 2.77 -11.38
N ARG A 5 18.11 1.74 -11.90
CA ARG A 5 17.49 1.74 -13.24
C ARG A 5 15.98 1.66 -13.10
N ILE A 6 15.24 2.55 -13.75
CA ILE A 6 13.78 2.57 -13.77
C ILE A 6 13.30 1.82 -15.01
N ASN A 7 12.44 0.81 -14.82
CA ASN A 7 11.76 0.11 -15.89
C ASN A 7 10.24 0.29 -15.73
N PRO A 8 9.57 1.07 -16.60
CA PRO A 8 8.13 1.25 -16.51
C PRO A 8 7.42 -0.07 -16.81
N VAL A 9 6.51 -0.47 -15.93
CA VAL A 9 5.64 -1.64 -16.08
C VAL A 9 4.21 -1.20 -15.81
N GLU A 10 3.26 -1.64 -16.64
CA GLU A 10 1.84 -1.36 -16.43
C GLU A 10 1.34 -2.05 -15.15
N VAL A 11 0.52 -1.34 -14.38
CA VAL A 11 -0.01 -1.88 -13.12
C VAL A 11 -0.99 -3.00 -13.43
N ASN A 12 -0.69 -4.21 -12.93
CA ASN A 12 -1.57 -5.37 -13.00
C ASN A 12 -2.37 -5.51 -11.69
N PRO A 13 -3.67 -5.15 -11.66
CA PRO A 13 -4.48 -5.19 -10.44
C PRO A 13 -4.66 -6.60 -9.89
N ASP A 14 -4.78 -7.62 -10.75
CA ASP A 14 -4.95 -9.02 -10.35
C ASP A 14 -3.73 -9.55 -9.57
N PHE A 15 -2.56 -8.93 -9.78
CA PHE A 15 -1.34 -9.23 -9.05
C PHE A 15 -1.14 -8.34 -7.82
N VAL A 16 -1.39 -7.03 -7.95
CA VAL A 16 -1.10 -6.05 -6.89
C VAL A 16 -2.06 -6.18 -5.72
N ALA A 17 -3.37 -6.29 -5.97
CA ALA A 17 -4.39 -6.36 -4.93
C ALA A 17 -4.18 -7.51 -3.92
N PRO A 18 -3.92 -8.77 -4.33
CA PRO A 18 -3.66 -9.85 -3.38
C PRO A 18 -2.26 -9.83 -2.75
N THR A 19 -1.34 -9.02 -3.28
CA THR A 19 0.03 -8.89 -2.75
C THR A 19 0.09 -7.86 -1.63
N ILE A 20 -0.70 -6.78 -1.73
CA ILE A 20 -0.79 -5.69 -0.75
C ILE A 20 -0.91 -6.16 0.72
N PRO A 21 -1.77 -7.13 1.08
CA PRO A 21 -1.90 -7.59 2.46
C PRO A 21 -0.68 -8.39 2.96
N LYS A 22 0.14 -8.91 2.03
CA LYS A 22 1.30 -9.77 2.33
C LYS A 22 2.61 -8.97 2.45
N VAL A 23 2.57 -7.67 2.20
CA VAL A 23 3.73 -6.79 2.18
C VAL A 23 3.97 -6.23 3.58
N GLU A 24 5.21 -6.35 4.06
CA GLU A 24 5.70 -5.61 5.22
C GLU A 24 5.91 -4.13 4.86
N TRP A 25 4.89 -3.31 5.10
CA TRP A 25 4.83 -1.91 4.66
C TRP A 25 5.95 -1.04 5.22
N VAL A 26 6.40 -1.30 6.45
CA VAL A 26 7.51 -0.56 7.08
C VAL A 26 8.80 -0.75 6.28
N VAL A 27 9.13 -2.00 5.91
CA VAL A 27 10.35 -2.32 5.16
C VAL A 27 10.28 -1.74 3.75
N LEU A 28 9.11 -1.82 3.11
CA LEU A 28 8.90 -1.23 1.79
C LEU A 28 9.13 0.29 1.82
N LEU A 29 8.55 0.97 2.81
CA LEU A 29 8.67 2.42 2.94
C LEU A 29 10.11 2.85 3.25
N GLU A 30 10.82 2.14 4.12
CA GLU A 30 12.23 2.39 4.41
C GLU A 30 13.12 2.22 3.17
N ALA A 31 12.91 1.17 2.40
CA ALA A 31 13.63 0.93 1.15
C ALA A 31 13.32 2.03 0.12
N ALA A 32 12.05 2.40 -0.02
CA ALA A 32 11.62 3.44 -0.95
C ALA A 32 12.17 4.82 -0.57
N ASN A 33 12.21 5.16 0.72
CA ASN A 33 12.84 6.38 1.24
C ASN A 33 14.35 6.39 0.97
N THR A 34 15.04 5.27 1.19
CA THR A 34 16.49 5.14 0.91
C THR A 34 16.78 5.37 -0.58
N LEU A 35 15.87 4.94 -1.44
CA LEU A 35 15.96 5.10 -2.89
C LEU A 35 15.33 6.41 -3.41
N HIS A 36 14.79 7.27 -2.53
CA HIS A 36 14.08 8.50 -2.87
C HIS A 36 12.94 8.30 -3.90
N LEU A 37 12.23 7.17 -3.80
CA LEU A 37 11.16 6.78 -4.73
C LEU A 37 9.77 7.29 -4.32
N VAL A 38 9.66 7.99 -3.19
CA VAL A 38 8.40 8.50 -2.65
C VAL A 38 8.52 10.01 -2.46
N GLU A 39 8.07 10.80 -3.42
CA GLU A 39 8.07 12.27 -3.31
C GLU A 39 6.96 12.79 -2.38
N VAL A 40 5.89 12.03 -2.17
CA VAL A 40 4.75 12.40 -1.31
C VAL A 40 4.27 11.19 -0.53
N ASN A 41 4.37 11.25 0.80
CA ASN A 41 3.91 10.19 1.69
C ASN A 41 2.69 10.67 2.50
N VAL A 42 1.61 9.89 2.49
CA VAL A 42 0.41 10.19 3.31
C VAL A 42 0.62 9.56 4.68
N LEU A 43 0.95 10.37 5.69
CA LEU A 43 1.23 9.86 7.04
C LEU A 43 -0.06 9.47 7.79
N GLU A 44 -1.12 10.25 7.61
CA GLU A 44 -2.42 10.08 8.28
C GLU A 44 -3.54 10.25 7.26
N GLY A 45 -4.57 9.41 7.30
CA GLY A 45 -5.70 9.50 6.37
C GLY A 45 -6.59 8.26 6.34
N THR A 46 -7.40 8.11 5.29
CA THR A 46 -8.24 6.93 5.07
C THR A 46 -8.26 6.57 3.58
N LEU A 47 -8.10 5.30 3.24
CA LEU A 47 -8.40 4.77 1.91
C LEU A 47 -9.86 4.34 1.86
N GLN A 48 -10.61 4.80 0.86
CA GLN A 48 -11.99 4.36 0.65
C GLN A 48 -12.05 3.28 -0.43
N CYS A 49 -12.68 2.15 -0.14
CA CYS A 49 -13.04 1.17 -1.16
C CYS A 49 -14.14 1.75 -2.06
N PRO A 50 -13.96 1.82 -3.39
CA PRO A 50 -14.98 2.37 -4.29
C PRO A 50 -16.21 1.45 -4.43
N GLU A 51 -16.05 0.16 -4.21
CA GLU A 51 -17.11 -0.85 -4.40
C GLU A 51 -18.01 -0.97 -3.17
N SER A 52 -17.41 -1.02 -1.98
CA SER A 52 -18.13 -1.17 -0.71
C SER A 52 -18.32 0.13 0.06
N GLY A 53 -17.60 1.20 -0.31
CA GLY A 53 -17.56 2.45 0.44
C GLY A 53 -16.77 2.38 1.75
N ARG A 54 -16.18 1.22 2.11
CA ARG A 54 -15.47 1.00 3.37
C ARG A 54 -14.23 1.88 3.49
N LEU A 55 -13.95 2.38 4.70
CA LEU A 55 -12.77 3.19 5.00
C LEU A 55 -11.70 2.37 5.71
N PHE A 56 -10.48 2.47 5.24
CA PHE A 56 -9.29 1.84 5.81
C PHE A 56 -8.35 2.94 6.34
N PRO A 57 -8.16 3.06 7.66
CA PRO A 57 -7.34 4.15 8.23
C PRO A 57 -5.86 3.97 7.89
N ILE A 58 -5.18 5.09 7.62
CA ILE A 58 -3.74 5.20 7.44
C ILE A 58 -3.18 5.86 8.69
N SER A 59 -2.24 5.19 9.35
CA SER A 59 -1.53 5.70 10.53
C SER A 59 -0.03 5.47 10.35
N CYS A 60 0.79 6.49 10.59
CA CYS A 60 2.24 6.43 10.35
C CYS A 60 2.63 6.01 8.91
N GLY A 61 1.81 6.36 7.92
CA GLY A 61 2.02 5.94 6.52
C GLY A 61 1.69 4.48 6.23
N ILE A 62 1.12 3.75 7.21
CA ILE A 62 0.75 2.35 7.09
C ILE A 62 -0.78 2.27 6.99
N PRO A 63 -1.32 1.85 5.84
CA PRO A 63 -2.76 1.60 5.70
C PRO A 63 -3.16 0.31 6.41
N ASN A 64 -4.19 0.38 7.26
CA ASN A 64 -4.79 -0.78 7.92
C ASN A 64 -5.90 -1.36 7.03
N MET A 65 -5.57 -2.41 6.27
CA MET A 65 -6.51 -3.12 5.40
C MET A 65 -7.16 -4.36 6.05
N LEU A 66 -7.07 -4.50 7.37
CA LEU A 66 -7.73 -5.61 8.07
C LEU A 66 -9.26 -5.48 7.96
N LEU A 67 -9.89 -6.60 7.61
CA LEU A 67 -11.33 -6.79 7.62
C LEU A 67 -11.71 -7.44 8.94
N SER A 68 -12.83 -7.05 9.53
CA SER A 68 -13.39 -7.77 10.67
C SER A 68 -13.98 -9.12 10.22
N ASP A 69 -14.10 -10.08 11.13
CA ASP A 69 -14.59 -11.42 10.81
C ASP A 69 -15.97 -11.39 10.10
N GLU A 70 -16.84 -10.46 10.49
CA GLU A 70 -18.17 -10.25 9.88
C GLU A 70 -18.12 -9.71 8.43
N GLU A 71 -17.00 -9.12 8.01
CA GLU A 71 -16.80 -8.61 6.65
C GLU A 71 -16.09 -9.62 5.74
N THR A 72 -15.54 -10.68 6.32
CA THR A 72 -14.93 -11.79 5.58
C THR A 72 -15.95 -12.86 5.18
N GLU A 73 -17.18 -12.78 5.71
CA GLU A 73 -18.32 -13.64 5.37
C GLU A 73 -19.28 -12.93 4.40
N THR A 74 -18.84 -12.67 3.17
CA THR A 74 -19.74 -12.38 2.03
C THR A 74 -19.21 -12.96 0.73
#